data_AF-A0A101SWW5-F1
#
_entry.id   AF-A0A101SWW5-F1
#
_cell.length_a   1.000
_cell.length_b   1.000
_cell.length_c   1.000
_cell.angle_alpha   90.00
_cell.angle_beta   90.00
_cell.angle_gamma   90.00
#
_symmetry.space_group_name_H-M   'P 1'
#
loop_
_entity.id
_entity.type
_entity.pdbx_description
1 polymer ?
#
loop_
_entity_poly.entity_id
_entity_poly.type
_entity_poly.pdbx_seq_one_letter_code
_entity_poly.pdbx_strand_id
1 'polypeptide(L)'
;MPTALPARTLEQRAREALDAVLDPELDEPITDLGFVRSVEAGPDRGLTVHLRLPTSFCAPNFAYLMASDAKDVLAALPDAGPVTVLLDDHHDSDLINRGLAADAGYRGTFGAEAEEGLEELRLVFRRKAHAAAMERALTALLRQDPALTEERLHDVVLGDLLDTAATRALLRRRAALGLGTAFSEPVLVDDGGRPFPPDEIPLRLRFARAVRVSIDGNAHFCRGLLRTRYPESAADQSPRATDPRPGTLPKEKAS
;
A
#
# COMPACT_ATOMS: atom_id res chain seq x y z
N MET A 1 -8.18 -11.97 38.21
CA MET A 1 -8.96 -12.51 37.08
C MET A 1 -8.66 -11.62 35.89
N PRO A 2 -8.07 -12.10 34.79
CA PRO A 2 -7.84 -11.28 33.61
C PRO A 2 -9.21 -10.99 32.99
N THR A 3 -9.59 -9.72 32.88
CA THR A 3 -10.78 -9.28 32.18
C THR A 3 -10.61 -9.65 30.71
N ALA A 4 -11.44 -10.55 30.18
CA ALA A 4 -11.47 -10.86 28.77
C ALA A 4 -11.74 -9.57 27.99
N LEU A 5 -10.88 -9.25 27.01
CA LEU A 5 -11.12 -8.15 26.09
C LEU A 5 -12.49 -8.37 25.41
N PRO A 6 -13.32 -7.32 25.27
CA PRO A 6 -14.60 -7.46 24.59
C PRO A 6 -14.38 -7.96 23.16
N ALA A 7 -15.26 -8.86 22.70
CA ALA A 7 -15.21 -9.36 21.34
C ALA A 7 -15.35 -8.18 20.35
N ARG A 8 -14.42 -8.07 19.40
CA ARG A 8 -14.46 -7.03 18.37
C ARG A 8 -15.75 -7.11 17.56
N THR A 9 -16.36 -5.97 17.29
CA THR A 9 -17.56 -5.88 16.45
C THR A 9 -17.22 -6.27 15.00
N LEU A 10 -18.24 -6.54 14.18
CA LEU A 10 -18.02 -6.90 12.78
C LEU A 10 -17.35 -5.74 12.01
N GLU A 11 -17.76 -4.49 12.29
CA GLU A 11 -17.20 -3.27 11.72
C GLU A 11 -15.72 -3.10 12.07
N GLN A 12 -15.35 -3.39 13.33
CA GLN A 12 -13.94 -3.35 13.76
C GLN A 12 -13.10 -4.38 13.00
N ARG A 13 -13.60 -5.61 12.87
CA ARG A 13 -12.91 -6.66 12.11
C ARG A 13 -12.83 -6.34 10.62
N ALA A 14 -13.89 -5.75 10.06
CA ALA A 14 -13.92 -5.28 8.68
C ALA A 14 -12.90 -4.17 8.43
N ARG A 15 -12.81 -3.19 9.34
CA ARG A 15 -11.80 -2.12 9.27
C ARG A 15 -10.38 -2.68 9.31
N GLU A 16 -10.10 -3.62 10.22
CA GLU A 16 -8.79 -4.28 10.29
C GLU A 16 -8.49 -5.12 9.06
N ALA A 17 -9.48 -5.80 8.49
CA ALA A 17 -9.29 -6.57 7.27
C ALA A 17 -8.86 -5.65 6.10
N LEU A 18 -9.47 -4.46 6.00
CA LEU A 18 -9.12 -3.46 4.98
C LEU A 18 -7.66 -2.96 5.08
N ASP A 19 -6.94 -3.19 6.18
CA ASP A 19 -5.49 -2.91 6.26
C ASP A 19 -4.66 -3.74 5.27
N ALA A 20 -5.22 -4.86 4.77
CA ALA A 20 -4.59 -5.69 3.75
C ALA A 20 -4.72 -5.09 2.33
N VAL A 21 -5.63 -4.13 2.12
CA VAL A 21 -5.87 -3.51 0.82
C VAL A 21 -4.92 -2.33 0.66
N LEU A 22 -3.97 -2.48 -0.26
CA LEU A 22 -2.96 -1.46 -0.54
C LEU A 22 -3.35 -0.63 -1.75
N ASP A 23 -3.10 0.67 -1.69
CA ASP A 23 -3.04 1.48 -2.90
C ASP A 23 -1.86 0.98 -3.77
N PRO A 24 -2.10 0.59 -5.04
CA PRO A 24 -1.06 0.02 -5.90
C PRO A 24 0.14 0.95 -6.11
N GLU A 25 -0.10 2.24 -6.23
CA GLU A 25 0.95 3.22 -6.51
C GLU A 25 1.74 3.58 -5.24
N LEU A 26 1.04 3.68 -4.12
CA LEU A 26 1.59 4.20 -2.87
C LEU A 26 2.18 3.12 -1.97
N ASP A 27 1.83 1.85 -2.20
CA ASP A 27 2.25 0.70 -1.38
C ASP A 27 1.92 0.87 0.12
N GLU A 28 0.77 1.51 0.39
CA GLU A 28 0.23 1.76 1.74
C GLU A 28 -1.22 1.31 1.86
N PRO A 29 -1.66 0.87 3.07
CA PRO A 29 -3.05 0.54 3.32
C PRO A 29 -4.00 1.71 3.01
N ILE A 30 -5.13 1.41 2.38
CA ILE A 30 -6.19 2.41 2.13
C ILE A 30 -6.78 2.96 3.44
N THR A 31 -6.69 2.20 4.53
CA THR A 31 -7.05 2.60 5.89
C THR A 31 -6.10 3.67 6.41
N ASP A 32 -4.78 3.45 6.30
CA ASP A 32 -3.76 4.42 6.69
C ASP A 32 -3.82 5.70 5.86
N LEU A 33 -4.18 5.60 4.57
CA LEU A 33 -4.33 6.74 3.67
C LEU A 33 -5.60 7.58 3.93
N GLY A 34 -6.53 7.08 4.76
CA GLY A 34 -7.80 7.74 5.06
C GLY A 34 -8.85 7.59 3.94
N PHE A 35 -8.66 6.64 3.01
CA PHE A 35 -9.56 6.41 1.89
C PHE A 35 -10.84 5.68 2.32
N VAL A 36 -10.79 4.92 3.43
CA VAL A 36 -11.99 4.29 4.00
C VAL A 36 -12.77 5.31 4.83
N ARG A 37 -13.88 5.82 4.27
CA ARG A 37 -14.74 6.83 4.88
C ARG A 37 -15.64 6.26 5.97
N SER A 38 -16.31 5.14 5.69
CA SER A 38 -17.17 4.47 6.67
C SER A 38 -17.21 2.96 6.44
N VAL A 39 -17.50 2.23 7.53
CA VAL A 39 -17.75 0.79 7.55
C VAL A 39 -18.96 0.57 8.45
N GLU A 40 -20.05 0.06 7.87
CA GLU A 40 -21.33 -0.13 8.57
C GLU A 40 -21.78 -1.58 8.44
N ALA A 41 -22.18 -2.21 9.55
CA ALA A 41 -22.77 -3.54 9.53
C ALA A 41 -24.30 -3.46 9.67
N GLY A 42 -24.99 -4.16 8.78
CA GLY A 42 -26.43 -4.32 8.79
C GLY A 42 -26.92 -5.43 9.74
N PRO A 43 -28.24 -5.55 9.95
CA PRO A 43 -28.84 -6.56 10.82
C PRO A 43 -28.63 -8.01 10.33
N ASP A 44 -28.41 -8.20 9.03
CA ASP A 44 -28.08 -9.46 8.38
C ASP A 44 -26.56 -9.73 8.33
N ARG A 45 -25.77 -8.92 9.04
CA ARG A 45 -24.30 -8.91 9.01
C ARG A 45 -23.75 -8.51 7.63
N GLY A 46 -24.57 -7.93 6.76
CA GLY A 46 -24.11 -7.29 5.54
C GLY A 46 -23.21 -6.10 5.86
N LEU A 47 -22.21 -5.87 5.03
CA LEU A 47 -21.24 -4.80 5.19
C LEU A 47 -21.41 -3.77 4.08
N THR A 48 -21.57 -2.51 4.45
CA THR A 48 -21.51 -1.38 3.52
C THR A 48 -20.26 -0.56 3.83
N VAL A 49 -19.40 -0.40 2.83
CA VAL A 49 -18.15 0.35 2.96
C VAL A 49 -18.11 1.46 1.92
N HIS A 50 -17.89 2.68 2.38
CA HIS A 50 -17.66 3.84 1.52
C HIS A 50 -16.16 4.13 1.42
N LEU A 51 -15.67 4.16 0.19
CA LEU A 51 -14.32 4.58 -0.17
C LEU A 51 -14.37 5.98 -0.79
N ARG A 52 -13.35 6.79 -0.52
CA ARG A 52 -13.16 8.12 -1.13
C ARG A 52 -11.72 8.26 -1.58
N LEU A 53 -11.52 9.05 -2.63
CA LEU A 53 -10.20 9.25 -3.24
C LEU A 53 -9.76 10.71 -3.25
N PRO A 54 -8.44 10.98 -3.27
CA PRO A 54 -7.89 12.34 -3.21
C PRO A 54 -8.40 13.27 -4.31
N THR A 55 -8.70 12.74 -5.50
CA THR A 55 -9.23 13.51 -6.63
C THR A 55 -10.36 12.74 -7.33
N SER A 56 -11.22 13.45 -8.06
CA SER A 56 -12.30 12.85 -8.84
C SER A 56 -11.79 12.12 -10.09
N PHE A 57 -10.52 12.32 -10.45
CA PHE A 57 -9.88 11.77 -11.65
C PHE A 57 -8.66 10.92 -11.30
N CYS A 58 -8.68 10.27 -10.13
CA CYS A 58 -7.74 9.18 -9.87
C CYS A 58 -7.87 8.14 -10.99
N ALA A 59 -6.80 7.40 -11.28
CA ALA A 59 -6.84 6.50 -12.43
C ALA A 59 -7.94 5.42 -12.22
N PRO A 60 -8.86 5.20 -13.18
CA PRO A 60 -10.03 4.33 -12.98
C PRO A 60 -9.65 2.87 -12.67
N ASN A 61 -8.54 2.41 -13.25
CA ASN A 61 -7.93 1.12 -12.93
C ASN A 61 -7.49 1.03 -11.45
N PHE A 62 -6.87 2.07 -10.88
CA PHE A 62 -6.46 2.07 -9.47
C PHE A 62 -7.65 2.14 -8.53
N ALA A 63 -8.62 3.00 -8.85
CA ALA A 63 -9.86 3.10 -8.10
C ALA A 63 -10.61 1.76 -8.06
N TYR A 64 -10.74 1.11 -9.21
CA TYR A 64 -11.36 -0.21 -9.32
C TYR A 64 -10.58 -1.28 -8.55
N LEU A 65 -9.25 -1.31 -8.67
CA LEU A 65 -8.39 -2.25 -7.95
C LEU A 65 -8.62 -2.20 -6.44
N MET A 66 -8.55 -1.01 -5.85
CA MET A 66 -8.75 -0.83 -4.41
C MET A 66 -10.16 -1.20 -3.97
N ALA A 67 -11.18 -0.81 -4.74
CA ALA A 67 -12.57 -1.11 -4.39
C ALA A 67 -12.90 -2.61 -4.53
N SER A 68 -12.38 -3.28 -5.56
CA SER A 68 -12.50 -4.73 -5.73
C SER A 68 -11.76 -5.48 -4.63
N ASP A 69 -10.51 -5.11 -4.33
CA ASP A 69 -9.73 -5.75 -3.27
C ASP A 69 -10.39 -5.58 -1.90
N ALA A 70 -11.00 -4.42 -1.64
CA ALA A 70 -11.82 -4.20 -0.46
C ALA A 70 -13.02 -5.15 -0.40
N LYS A 71 -13.74 -5.33 -1.51
CA LYS A 71 -14.87 -6.28 -1.56
C LYS A 71 -14.40 -7.71 -1.26
N ASP A 72 -13.31 -8.15 -1.89
CA ASP A 72 -12.77 -9.51 -1.74
C ASP A 72 -12.33 -9.80 -0.30
N VAL A 73 -11.58 -8.89 0.32
CA VAL A 73 -11.11 -9.02 1.69
C VAL A 73 -12.25 -9.05 2.70
N LEU A 74 -13.28 -8.20 2.51
CA LEU A 74 -14.45 -8.18 3.37
C LEU A 74 -15.33 -9.42 3.19
N ALA A 75 -15.50 -9.90 1.96
CA ALA A 75 -16.26 -11.10 1.65
C ALA A 75 -15.59 -12.38 2.19
N ALA A 76 -14.27 -12.36 2.37
CA ALA A 76 -13.52 -13.45 2.97
C ALA A 76 -13.66 -13.54 4.50
N LEU A 77 -14.30 -12.58 5.16
CA LEU A 77 -14.55 -12.65 6.59
C LEU A 77 -15.51 -13.81 6.88
N PRO A 78 -15.22 -14.72 7.84
CA PRO A 78 -16.01 -15.93 8.12
C PRO A 78 -17.50 -15.70 8.44
N ASP A 79 -17.84 -14.44 8.67
CA ASP A 79 -18.99 -13.97 9.39
C ASP A 79 -19.74 -12.86 8.61
N ALA A 80 -19.21 -12.46 7.44
CA ALA A 80 -19.81 -11.41 6.64
C ALA A 80 -21.04 -11.93 5.88
N GLY A 81 -22.11 -11.14 5.90
CA GLY A 81 -23.23 -11.26 4.99
C GLY A 81 -22.90 -10.62 3.63
N PRO A 82 -23.91 -10.11 2.90
CA PRO A 82 -23.69 -9.40 1.64
C PRO A 82 -22.75 -8.20 1.81
N VAL A 83 -21.74 -8.08 0.94
CA VAL A 83 -20.76 -6.98 0.97
C VAL A 83 -21.04 -6.00 -0.17
N THR A 84 -21.21 -4.73 0.19
CA THR A 84 -21.36 -3.60 -0.74
C THR A 84 -20.21 -2.63 -0.52
N VAL A 85 -19.40 -2.41 -1.55
CA VAL A 85 -18.36 -1.38 -1.56
C VAL A 85 -18.77 -0.28 -2.54
N LEU A 86 -18.78 0.96 -2.07
CA LEU A 86 -19.16 2.13 -2.83
C LEU A 86 -17.99 3.10 -2.90
N LEU A 87 -17.66 3.54 -4.11
CA LEU A 87 -16.73 4.62 -4.36
C LEU A 87 -17.51 5.94 -4.43
N ASP A 88 -17.11 6.90 -3.60
CA ASP A 88 -17.71 8.23 -3.48
C ASP A 88 -16.98 9.24 -4.38
N ASP A 89 -17.75 10.11 -5.05
CA ASP A 89 -17.33 11.30 -5.79
C ASP A 89 -16.19 11.13 -6.82
N HIS A 90 -15.93 9.91 -7.29
CA HIS A 90 -15.08 9.65 -8.45
C HIS A 90 -15.87 9.88 -9.76
N HIS A 91 -15.19 10.32 -10.83
CA HIS A 91 -15.83 10.52 -12.14
C HIS A 91 -16.55 9.25 -12.62
N ASP A 92 -15.92 8.10 -12.44
CA ASP A 92 -16.45 6.78 -12.81
C ASP A 92 -17.17 6.05 -11.66
N SER A 93 -17.56 6.72 -10.57
CA SER A 93 -18.19 6.06 -9.40
C SER A 93 -19.38 5.19 -9.81
N ASP A 94 -20.27 5.74 -10.62
CA ASP A 94 -21.47 5.05 -11.08
C ASP A 94 -21.13 3.77 -11.87
N LEU A 95 -20.10 3.84 -12.71
CA LEU A 95 -19.66 2.70 -13.50
C LEU A 95 -19.00 1.63 -12.62
N ILE A 96 -18.04 2.05 -11.78
CA ILE A 96 -17.31 1.16 -10.87
C ILE A 96 -18.28 0.48 -9.89
N ASN A 97 -19.18 1.24 -9.26
CA ASN A 97 -20.12 0.72 -8.27
C ASN A 97 -21.09 -0.30 -8.89
N ARG A 98 -21.59 -0.06 -10.10
CA ARG A 98 -22.40 -1.05 -10.85
C ARG A 98 -21.59 -2.30 -11.19
N GLY A 99 -20.35 -2.13 -11.64
CA GLY A 99 -19.45 -3.24 -11.96
C GLY A 99 -19.16 -4.13 -10.77
N LEU A 100 -18.91 -3.52 -9.60
CA LEU A 100 -18.70 -4.22 -8.33
C LEU A 100 -19.98 -4.92 -7.85
N ALA A 101 -21.14 -4.28 -7.95
CA ALA A 101 -22.41 -4.88 -7.54
C ALA A 101 -22.77 -6.11 -8.39
N ALA A 102 -22.37 -6.12 -9.67
CA ALA A 102 -22.62 -7.22 -10.59
C ALA A 102 -21.50 -8.29 -10.64
N ASP A 103 -20.42 -8.11 -9.86
CA ASP A 103 -19.21 -8.96 -9.92
C ASP A 103 -18.66 -9.09 -11.36
N ALA A 104 -18.75 -8.00 -12.13
CA ALA A 104 -18.45 -8.00 -13.57
C ALA A 104 -16.95 -8.12 -13.90
N GLY A 105 -16.08 -7.97 -12.90
CA GLY A 105 -14.64 -7.81 -13.12
C GLY A 105 -14.29 -6.53 -13.87
N TYR A 106 -13.00 -6.24 -14.01
CA TYR A 106 -12.54 -4.98 -14.64
C TYR A 106 -13.00 -4.86 -16.10
N ARG A 107 -12.81 -5.91 -16.90
CA ARG A 107 -13.21 -5.94 -18.31
C ARG A 107 -14.73 -5.88 -18.50
N GLY A 108 -15.51 -6.51 -17.62
CA GLY A 108 -16.96 -6.39 -17.67
C GLY A 108 -17.46 -5.00 -17.23
N THR A 109 -16.69 -4.30 -16.41
CA THR A 109 -17.02 -2.95 -15.94
C THR A 109 -16.72 -1.88 -16.99
N PHE A 110 -15.53 -1.91 -17.61
CA PHE A 110 -15.05 -0.87 -18.53
C PHE A 110 -15.16 -1.24 -20.02
N GLY A 111 -15.50 -2.49 -20.34
CA GLY A 111 -15.74 -2.93 -21.72
C GLY A 111 -14.56 -2.65 -22.64
N ALA A 112 -14.79 -1.85 -23.69
CA ALA A 112 -13.78 -1.52 -24.70
C ALA A 112 -12.66 -0.60 -24.18
N GLU A 113 -12.87 0.10 -23.07
CA GLU A 113 -11.83 0.96 -22.45
C GLU A 113 -10.81 0.13 -21.64
N ALA A 114 -11.13 -1.13 -21.33
CA ALA A 114 -10.20 -2.08 -20.73
C ALA A 114 -9.44 -2.85 -21.83
N GLU A 115 -8.44 -2.19 -22.44
CA GLU A 115 -7.59 -2.80 -23.47
C GLU A 115 -6.88 -4.08 -22.96
N GLU A 116 -6.41 -4.05 -21.71
CA GLU A 116 -5.71 -5.16 -21.04
C GLU A 116 -6.29 -5.46 -19.64
N GLY A 117 -5.96 -6.63 -19.09
CA GLY A 117 -6.27 -6.98 -17.70
C GLY A 117 -5.50 -6.14 -16.69
N LEU A 118 -5.76 -6.34 -15.39
CA LEU A 118 -5.10 -5.58 -14.33
C LEU A 118 -3.86 -6.30 -13.76
N GLU A 119 -3.60 -7.52 -14.19
CA GLU A 119 -2.56 -8.40 -13.66
C GLU A 119 -1.16 -7.83 -13.93
N GLU A 120 -0.90 -7.37 -15.15
CA GLU A 120 0.39 -6.76 -15.52
C GLU A 120 0.62 -5.46 -14.75
N LEU A 121 -0.42 -4.62 -14.64
CA LEU A 121 -0.39 -3.40 -13.85
C LEU A 121 -0.06 -3.67 -12.39
N ARG A 122 -0.74 -4.64 -11.77
CA ARG A 122 -0.46 -5.09 -10.39
C ARG A 122 0.99 -5.55 -10.25
N LEU A 123 1.51 -6.30 -11.23
CA LEU A 123 2.87 -6.82 -11.19
C LEU A 123 3.91 -5.69 -11.22
N VAL A 124 3.72 -4.69 -12.09
CA VAL A 124 4.61 -3.51 -12.18
C VAL A 124 4.71 -2.80 -10.82
N PHE A 125 3.57 -2.56 -10.17
CA PHE A 125 3.54 -1.87 -8.89
C PHE A 125 4.09 -2.71 -7.74
N ARG A 126 3.81 -4.02 -7.71
CA ARG A 126 4.42 -4.93 -6.72
C ARG A 126 5.95 -4.96 -6.83
N ARG A 127 6.49 -4.91 -8.05
CA ARG A 127 7.95 -4.80 -8.28
C ARG A 127 8.52 -3.48 -7.77
N LYS A 128 7.84 -2.36 -8.02
CA LYS A 128 8.22 -1.05 -7.46
C LYS A 128 8.18 -1.03 -5.93
N ALA A 129 7.13 -1.58 -5.33
CA ALA A 129 6.99 -1.74 -3.88
C ALA A 129 8.13 -2.58 -3.29
N HIS A 130 8.47 -3.72 -3.93
CA HIS A 130 9.63 -4.54 -3.56
C HIS A 130 10.93 -3.73 -3.62
N ALA A 131 11.21 -3.03 -4.72
CA ALA A 131 12.41 -2.22 -4.87
C ALA A 131 12.52 -1.13 -3.79
N ALA A 132 11.42 -0.44 -3.48
CA ALA A 132 11.39 0.57 -2.43
C ALA A 132 11.59 -0.03 -1.02
N ALA A 133 11.00 -1.19 -0.72
CA ALA A 133 11.21 -1.88 0.55
C ALA A 133 12.64 -2.41 0.71
N MET A 134 13.23 -2.92 -0.37
CA MET A 134 14.61 -3.37 -0.45
C MET A 134 15.57 -2.20 -0.17
N GLU A 135 15.36 -1.05 -0.80
CA GLU A 135 16.19 0.15 -0.53
C GLU A 135 16.06 0.62 0.91
N ARG A 136 14.86 0.60 1.50
CA ARG A 136 14.67 0.96 2.92
C ARG A 136 15.46 0.04 3.85
N ALA A 137 15.42 -1.28 3.61
CA ALA A 137 16.13 -2.26 4.43
C ALA A 137 17.66 -2.09 4.31
N LEU A 138 18.17 -1.94 3.09
CA LEU A 138 19.61 -1.75 2.84
C LEU A 138 20.11 -0.42 3.38
N THR A 139 19.35 0.67 3.22
CA THR A 139 19.69 1.98 3.79
C THR A 139 19.67 1.94 5.32
N ALA A 140 18.78 1.15 5.95
CA ALA A 140 18.80 0.95 7.40
C ALA A 140 20.07 0.22 7.85
N LEU A 141 20.50 -0.82 7.12
CA LEU A 141 21.74 -1.54 7.38
C LEU A 141 22.97 -0.64 7.23
N LEU A 142 23.09 0.09 6.11
CA LEU A 142 24.18 1.05 5.86
C LEU A 142 24.30 2.13 6.94
N ARG A 143 23.17 2.58 7.51
CA ARG A 143 23.19 3.57 8.61
C ARG A 143 23.72 2.99 9.91
N GLN A 144 23.54 1.68 10.12
CA GLN A 144 23.96 1.01 11.35
C GLN A 144 25.43 0.58 11.30
N ASP A 145 25.93 0.19 10.13
CA ASP A 145 27.33 -0.22 9.92
C ASP A 145 28.08 0.79 9.05
N PRO A 146 28.84 1.73 9.65
CA PRO A 146 29.65 2.70 8.92
C PRO A 146 30.78 2.10 8.07
N ALA A 147 31.14 0.84 8.28
CA ALA A 147 32.18 0.15 7.50
C ALA A 147 31.62 -0.56 6.25
N LEU A 148 30.30 -0.67 6.13
CA LEU A 148 29.63 -1.23 4.96
C LEU A 148 29.48 -0.15 3.88
N THR A 149 30.04 -0.42 2.70
CA THR A 149 29.90 0.47 1.54
C THR A 149 28.81 -0.03 0.59
N GLU A 150 28.30 0.83 -0.29
CA GLU A 150 27.25 0.45 -1.24
C GLU A 150 27.72 -0.69 -2.17
N GLU A 151 29.00 -0.75 -2.54
CA GLU A 151 29.58 -1.80 -3.40
C GLU A 151 29.55 -3.18 -2.73
N ARG A 152 29.61 -3.22 -1.40
CA ARG A 152 29.57 -4.47 -0.63
C ARG A 152 28.16 -5.03 -0.43
N LEU A 153 27.13 -4.31 -0.87
CA LEU A 153 25.75 -4.80 -0.77
C LEU A 153 25.45 -5.99 -1.69
N HIS A 154 26.35 -6.31 -2.64
CA HIS A 154 26.26 -7.53 -3.45
C HIS A 154 26.16 -8.79 -2.59
N ASP A 155 26.97 -8.85 -1.52
CA ASP A 155 27.12 -10.04 -0.67
C ASP A 155 26.09 -10.08 0.48
N VAL A 156 25.27 -9.04 0.64
CA VAL A 156 24.31 -8.93 1.73
C VAL A 156 23.11 -9.85 1.47
N VAL A 157 22.85 -10.74 2.43
CA VAL A 157 21.72 -11.68 2.39
C VAL A 157 20.62 -11.26 3.38
N LEU A 158 19.42 -11.82 3.22
CA LEU A 158 18.27 -11.49 4.06
C LEU A 158 18.56 -11.70 5.56
N GLY A 159 19.42 -12.66 5.90
CA GLY A 159 19.83 -12.92 7.28
C GLY A 159 20.74 -11.87 7.92
N ASP A 160 21.35 -11.00 7.12
CA ASP A 160 22.16 -9.87 7.62
C ASP A 160 21.29 -8.67 7.99
N LEU A 161 20.02 -8.64 7.54
CA LEU A 161 19.11 -7.54 7.79
C LEU A 161 18.60 -7.54 9.24
N LEU A 162 18.50 -6.35 9.82
CA LEU A 162 17.86 -6.15 11.12
C LEU A 162 16.38 -6.53 11.09
N ASP A 163 15.84 -7.04 12.20
CA ASP A 163 14.40 -7.27 12.33
C ASP A 163 13.61 -5.96 12.56
N THR A 164 13.47 -5.19 11.48
CA THR A 164 12.74 -3.91 11.45
C THR A 164 11.44 -4.04 10.68
N ALA A 165 10.58 -3.02 10.80
CA ALA A 165 9.38 -2.92 9.97
C ALA A 165 9.71 -2.93 8.47
N ALA A 166 10.84 -2.35 8.05
CA ALA A 166 11.31 -2.34 6.67
C ALA A 166 11.67 -3.76 6.17
N THR A 167 12.39 -4.55 6.98
CA THR A 167 12.74 -5.93 6.66
C THR A 167 11.51 -6.83 6.57
N ARG A 168 10.58 -6.70 7.53
CA ARG A 168 9.30 -7.43 7.49
C ARG A 168 8.47 -7.02 6.26
N ALA A 169 8.48 -5.74 5.89
CA ALA A 169 7.83 -5.24 4.69
C ALA A 169 8.44 -5.82 3.41
N LEU A 170 9.78 -5.89 3.32
CA LEU A 170 10.49 -6.52 2.21
C LEU A 170 10.11 -8.00 2.07
N LEU A 171 10.15 -8.77 3.16
CA LEU A 171 9.82 -10.20 3.14
C LEU A 171 8.39 -10.46 2.66
N ARG A 172 7.40 -9.67 3.09
CA ARG A 172 6.02 -9.78 2.59
C ARG A 172 5.93 -9.55 1.08
N ARG A 173 6.64 -8.54 0.57
CA ARG A 173 6.64 -8.20 -0.87
C ARG A 173 7.36 -9.26 -1.70
N ARG A 174 8.45 -9.84 -1.18
CA ARG A 174 9.13 -10.99 -1.80
C ARG A 174 8.20 -12.19 -1.90
N ALA A 175 7.51 -12.55 -0.82
CA ALA A 175 6.53 -13.64 -0.83
C ALA A 175 5.41 -13.40 -1.85
N ALA A 176 4.87 -12.17 -1.92
CA ALA A 176 3.81 -11.81 -2.87
C ALA A 176 4.26 -11.84 -4.35
N LEU A 177 5.57 -11.73 -4.61
CA LEU A 177 6.18 -11.84 -5.94
C LEU A 177 6.70 -13.26 -6.24
N GLY A 178 6.63 -14.20 -5.29
CA GLY A 178 7.22 -15.53 -5.42
C GLY A 178 8.75 -15.56 -5.36
N LEU A 179 9.37 -14.51 -4.80
CA LEU A 179 10.82 -14.45 -4.59
C LEU A 179 11.24 -15.21 -3.33
N GLY A 180 12.47 -15.74 -3.31
CA GLY A 180 13.01 -16.49 -2.18
C GLY A 180 13.04 -15.65 -0.89
N THR A 181 12.66 -16.24 0.23
CA THR A 181 12.64 -15.57 1.56
C THR A 181 13.56 -16.22 2.58
N ALA A 182 14.41 -17.17 2.15
CA ALA A 182 15.35 -17.83 3.03
C ALA A 182 16.48 -16.89 3.47
N PHE A 183 17.06 -17.14 4.64
CA PHE A 183 18.10 -16.29 5.24
C PHE A 183 19.34 -16.10 4.36
N SER A 184 19.65 -17.08 3.51
CA SER A 184 20.79 -17.04 2.57
C SER A 184 20.50 -16.35 1.23
N GLU A 185 19.26 -15.91 1.00
CA GLU A 185 18.90 -15.26 -0.27
C GLU A 185 19.48 -13.84 -0.33
N PRO A 186 20.02 -13.42 -1.49
CA PRO A 186 20.50 -12.05 -1.67
C PRO A 186 19.37 -11.03 -1.47
N VAL A 187 19.72 -9.90 -0.84
CA VAL A 187 18.76 -8.80 -0.64
C VAL A 187 18.54 -8.04 -1.94
N LEU A 188 19.63 -7.64 -2.61
CA LEU A 188 19.59 -6.79 -3.80
C LEU A 188 19.48 -7.64 -5.08
N VAL A 189 18.24 -7.81 -5.56
CA VAL A 189 17.91 -8.73 -6.67
C VAL A 189 17.04 -8.06 -7.73
N ASP A 190 17.11 -8.60 -8.96
CA ASP A 190 16.24 -8.23 -10.08
C ASP A 190 14.80 -8.74 -9.88
N ASP A 191 13.93 -8.43 -10.84
CA ASP A 191 12.52 -8.85 -10.84
C ASP A 191 12.32 -10.38 -10.82
N GLY A 192 13.35 -11.15 -11.18
CA GLY A 192 13.38 -12.60 -11.16
C GLY A 192 14.09 -13.19 -9.94
N GLY A 193 14.52 -12.37 -8.98
CA GLY A 193 15.21 -12.81 -7.78
C GLY A 193 16.71 -13.09 -7.96
N ARG A 194 17.31 -12.71 -9.10
CA ARG A 194 18.73 -12.92 -9.36
C ARG A 194 19.55 -11.74 -8.85
N PRO A 195 20.72 -11.98 -8.23
CA PRO A 195 21.60 -10.90 -7.82
C PRO A 195 22.13 -10.14 -9.04
N PHE A 196 22.30 -8.83 -8.90
CA PHE A 196 22.94 -8.01 -9.91
C PHE A 196 24.46 -8.16 -9.89
N PRO A 197 25.17 -7.90 -11.00
CA PRO A 197 26.63 -7.82 -11.01
C PRO A 197 27.16 -6.84 -9.94
N PRO A 198 28.29 -7.14 -9.26
CA PRO A 198 28.82 -6.30 -8.20
C PRO A 198 29.06 -4.83 -8.61
N ASP A 199 29.47 -4.60 -9.85
CA ASP A 199 29.74 -3.29 -10.43
C ASP A 199 28.47 -2.47 -10.73
N GLU A 200 27.30 -3.12 -10.81
CA GLU A 200 26.01 -2.45 -10.99
C GLU A 200 25.34 -2.04 -9.67
N ILE A 201 25.79 -2.57 -8.53
CA ILE A 201 25.11 -2.42 -7.23
C ILE A 201 24.82 -0.95 -6.86
N PRO A 202 25.79 -0.02 -6.91
CA PRO A 202 25.52 1.38 -6.57
C PRO A 202 24.46 2.00 -7.50
N LEU A 203 24.48 1.66 -8.79
CA LEU A 203 23.50 2.14 -9.76
C LEU A 203 22.10 1.57 -9.46
N ARG A 204 21.98 0.28 -9.14
CA ARG A 204 20.70 -0.37 -8.82
C ARG A 204 20.11 0.16 -7.52
N LEU A 205 20.93 0.41 -6.50
CA LEU A 205 20.48 1.03 -5.27
C LEU A 205 19.96 2.45 -5.51
N ARG A 206 20.61 3.24 -6.36
CA ARG A 206 20.15 4.59 -6.75
C ARG A 206 18.79 4.55 -7.46
N PHE A 207 18.57 3.58 -8.37
CA PHE A 207 17.26 3.41 -9.00
C PHE A 207 16.18 3.03 -7.99
N ALA A 208 16.46 2.08 -7.10
CA ALA A 208 15.53 1.68 -6.05
C ALA A 208 15.20 2.86 -5.11
N ARG A 209 16.18 3.72 -4.81
CA ARG A 209 16.00 4.96 -4.03
C ARG A 209 15.10 5.95 -4.75
N ALA A 210 15.26 6.13 -6.06
CA ALA A 210 14.38 7.00 -6.85
C ALA A 210 12.93 6.48 -6.86
N VAL A 211 12.73 5.16 -7.01
CA VAL A 211 11.41 4.53 -6.91
C VAL A 211 10.79 4.79 -5.54
N ARG A 212 11.55 4.55 -4.45
CA ARG A 212 11.07 4.85 -3.08
C ARG A 212 10.66 6.31 -2.93
N VAL A 213 11.50 7.25 -3.37
CA VAL A 213 11.21 8.69 -3.25
C VAL A 213 9.94 9.06 -4.02
N SER A 214 9.73 8.49 -5.21
CA SER A 214 8.50 8.71 -5.99
C SER A 214 7.26 8.20 -5.26
N ILE A 215 7.31 6.98 -4.73
CA ILE A 215 6.20 6.37 -3.96
C ILE A 215 5.91 7.21 -2.71
N ASP A 216 6.94 7.57 -1.96
CA ASP A 216 6.80 8.35 -0.73
C ASP A 216 6.24 9.75 -1.04
N GLY A 217 6.72 10.40 -2.11
CA GLY A 217 6.25 11.71 -2.56
C GLY A 217 4.78 11.70 -3.01
N ASN A 218 4.40 10.72 -3.84
CA ASN A 218 3.02 10.60 -4.32
C ASN A 218 2.06 10.36 -3.15
N ALA A 219 2.44 9.52 -2.19
CA ALA A 219 1.60 9.27 -1.03
C ALA A 219 1.43 10.51 -0.14
N HIS A 220 2.50 11.29 0.06
CA HIS A 220 2.40 12.56 0.78
C HIS A 220 1.45 13.55 0.06
N PHE A 221 1.58 13.64 -1.27
CA PHE A 221 0.72 14.49 -2.09
C PHE A 221 -0.75 14.05 -2.06
N CYS A 222 -1.02 12.74 -2.22
CA CYS A 222 -2.35 12.15 -2.12
C CYS A 222 -3.02 12.41 -0.76
N ARG A 223 -2.27 12.27 0.34
CA ARG A 223 -2.75 12.61 1.68
C ARG A 223 -3.14 14.09 1.79
N GLY A 224 -2.31 14.98 1.24
CA GLY A 224 -2.56 16.42 1.18
C GLY A 224 -3.84 16.75 0.41
N LEU A 225 -3.96 16.24 -0.82
CA LEU A 225 -5.13 16.43 -1.67
C LEU A 225 -6.41 15.89 -1.01
N LEU A 226 -6.35 14.71 -0.39
CA LEU A 226 -7.48 14.13 0.31
C LEU A 226 -7.96 15.04 1.45
N ARG A 227 -7.05 15.61 2.26
CA ARG A 227 -7.42 16.54 3.33
C ARG A 227 -7.98 17.87 2.81
N THR A 228 -7.50 18.33 1.66
CA THR A 228 -8.08 19.52 1.00
C THR A 228 -9.50 19.25 0.51
N ARG A 229 -9.74 18.05 -0.02
CA ARG A 229 -11.04 17.65 -0.56
C ARG A 229 -12.04 17.26 0.53
N TYR A 230 -11.57 16.56 1.55
CA TYR A 230 -12.33 16.02 2.68
C TYR A 230 -11.62 16.38 3.99
N PRO A 231 -11.89 17.56 4.58
CA PRO A 231 -11.19 18.00 5.79
C PRO A 231 -11.25 17.02 6.96
N GLU A 232 -12.35 16.28 7.09
CA GLU A 232 -12.55 15.25 8.12
C GLU A 232 -11.62 14.03 7.96
N SER A 233 -11.12 13.79 6.74
CA SER A 233 -10.20 12.67 6.46
C SER A 233 -8.86 12.77 7.19
N ALA A 234 -8.51 13.96 7.71
CA ALA A 234 -7.29 14.14 8.48
C ALA A 234 -7.24 13.26 9.73
N ALA A 235 -8.40 12.97 10.36
CA ALA A 235 -8.49 12.09 11.51
C ALA A 235 -8.34 10.60 11.15
N ASP A 236 -8.63 10.25 9.90
CA ASP A 236 -8.57 8.88 9.38
C ASP A 236 -7.19 8.51 8.82
N GLN A 237 -6.27 9.48 8.73
CA GLN A 237 -4.92 9.26 8.21
C GLN A 237 -3.95 8.87 9.32
N SER A 238 -3.28 7.74 9.13
CA SER A 238 -2.14 7.34 9.98
C SER A 238 -0.91 8.21 9.66
N PRO A 239 -0.20 8.74 10.67
CA PRO A 239 1.04 9.48 10.46
C PRO A 239 2.13 8.58 9.87
N ARG A 240 2.89 9.09 8.89
CA ARG A 240 4.13 8.42 8.47
C ARG A 240 5.26 8.71 9.45
N ALA A 241 6.18 7.74 9.60
CA ALA A 241 7.42 7.95 10.35
C ALA A 241 8.28 9.11 9.81
N THR A 242 8.08 9.50 8.55
CA THR A 242 8.78 10.60 7.88
C THR A 242 7.98 11.90 7.80
N ASP A 243 6.71 11.92 8.24
CA ASP A 243 5.93 13.16 8.22
C ASP A 243 6.46 14.13 9.28
N PRO A 244 6.62 15.42 8.95
CA PRO A 244 6.92 16.42 9.96
C PRO A 244 5.80 16.43 11.00
N ARG A 245 6.18 16.32 12.28
CA ARG A 245 5.21 16.35 13.38
C ARG A 245 4.35 17.63 13.26
N PRO A 246 3.01 17.54 13.34
CA PRO A 246 2.17 18.72 13.33
C PRO A 246 2.58 19.64 14.49
N GLY A 247 3.05 20.85 14.17
CA GLY A 247 3.51 21.84 15.14
C GLY A 247 4.93 22.40 14.96
N THR A 248 5.71 21.93 13.97
CA THR A 248 7.02 22.55 13.63
C THR A 248 6.96 23.30 12.31
N LEU A 249 6.19 24.39 12.28
CA LEU A 249 6.44 25.45 11.29
C LEU A 249 7.80 26.08 11.61
N PRO A 250 8.72 26.21 10.64
CA PRO A 250 9.95 26.96 10.84
C PRO A 250 9.59 28.40 11.16
N LYS A 251 10.06 28.92 12.30
CA LYS A 251 10.00 30.36 12.58
C LYS A 251 10.76 31.07 11.47
N GLU A 252 10.06 31.89 10.69
CA GLU A 252 10.68 32.84 9.79
C GLU A 252 11.72 33.64 10.57
N LYS A 253 12.98 33.60 10.10
CA LYS A 253 14.00 34.54 10.56
C LYS A 253 13.63 35.89 9.99
N ALA A 254 12.96 36.73 10.78
CA ALA A 254 12.88 38.16 10.51
C ALA A 254 14.31 38.72 10.56
N SER A 255 14.73 39.33 9.44
CA SER A 255 15.91 40.19 9.36
C SER A 255 15.64 41.54 10.00
#